data_AF-Q9XHP7-F1
#
_entry.id   AF-Q9XHP7-F1
#
_cell.length_a   1.000
_cell.length_b   1.000
_cell.length_c   1.000
_cell.angle_alpha   90.00
_cell.angle_beta   90.00
_cell.angle_gamma   90.00
#
_symmetry.space_group_name_H-M   'P 1'
#
loop_
_entity.id
_entity.type
_entity.pdbx_description
1 polymer ?
#
loop_
_entity_poly.entity_id
_entity_poly.type
_entity_poly.pdbx_seq_one_letter_code
_entity_poly.pdbx_strand_id
1 'polypeptide(L)'
;MVTASVENGVASQNGQTFAQSAKVVFVLGGPGSGKGTQCASIVEQFAFTHLSAGDLLRAEISSGSENGLMIQNMIKEGKIVPSEVTVKLLQNAMERSGNDKFLIDGFPRNEENRAAFELVTGITPEFILFFDCPEEEMERRLLGRNQGRVDDNIETIKKTFQSFH
;
A
#
# COMPACT_ATOMS: atom_id res chain seq x y z
N MET A 1 -26.07 -55.56 -5.38
CA MET A 1 -26.07 -54.57 -4.28
C MET A 1 -24.73 -53.87 -4.34
N VAL A 2 -24.72 -52.63 -4.84
CA VAL A 2 -23.52 -51.80 -5.02
C VAL A 2 -23.10 -51.27 -3.66
N THR A 3 -21.82 -51.41 -3.28
CA THR A 3 -21.20 -50.45 -2.36
C THR A 3 -19.77 -50.18 -2.81
N ALA A 4 -19.59 -48.99 -3.37
CA ALA A 4 -18.30 -48.35 -3.57
C ALA A 4 -17.82 -47.81 -2.21
N SER A 5 -16.57 -48.08 -1.86
CA SER A 5 -15.89 -47.35 -0.78
C SER A 5 -14.96 -46.34 -1.45
N VAL A 6 -15.35 -45.07 -1.33
CA VAL A 6 -14.58 -43.91 -1.76
C VAL A 6 -13.60 -43.59 -0.63
N GLU A 7 -12.31 -43.79 -0.86
CA GLU A 7 -11.27 -43.25 0.01
C GLU A 7 -11.16 -41.75 -0.28
N ASN A 8 -11.69 -40.94 0.65
CA ASN A 8 -11.57 -39.49 0.60
C ASN A 8 -10.11 -39.10 0.85
N GLY A 9 -9.57 -38.39 -0.14
CA GLY A 9 -8.24 -37.79 -0.09
C GLY A 9 -8.08 -36.83 1.08
N VAL A 10 -6.91 -36.94 1.72
CA VAL A 10 -6.42 -35.94 2.67
C VAL A 10 -6.12 -34.67 1.87
N ALA A 11 -6.98 -33.67 2.01
CA ALA A 11 -6.72 -32.33 1.50
C ALA A 11 -5.46 -31.77 2.18
N SER A 12 -4.43 -31.51 1.39
CA SER A 12 -3.21 -30.82 1.82
C SER A 12 -3.56 -29.44 2.37
N GLN A 13 -3.31 -29.22 3.65
CA GLN A 13 -3.37 -27.92 4.28
C GLN A 13 -2.13 -27.09 3.91
N ASN A 14 -2.07 -26.56 2.70
CA ASN A 14 -1.03 -25.62 2.26
C ASN A 14 -1.59 -24.19 2.10
N GLY A 15 -2.31 -23.70 3.12
CA GLY A 15 -2.90 -22.35 3.14
C GLY A 15 -2.20 -21.36 4.07
N GLN A 16 -1.20 -21.79 4.83
CA GLN A 16 -0.51 -20.97 5.83
C GLN A 16 0.99 -21.05 5.59
N THR A 17 1.62 -20.12 4.85
CA THR A 17 3.10 -20.06 4.91
C THR A 17 3.75 -18.76 4.46
N PHE A 18 3.18 -17.96 3.55
CA PHE A 18 3.92 -16.81 3.00
C PHE A 18 3.86 -15.54 3.86
N ALA A 19 2.72 -15.28 4.50
CA ALA A 19 2.51 -14.00 5.16
C ALA A 19 3.31 -13.87 6.48
N GLN A 20 3.33 -14.89 7.33
CA GLN A 20 3.90 -14.76 8.69
C GLN A 20 5.42 -14.54 8.78
N SER A 21 6.18 -14.79 7.70
CA SER A 21 7.64 -14.58 7.66
C SER A 21 8.08 -13.33 6.89
N ALA A 22 7.15 -12.57 6.32
CA ALA A 22 7.47 -11.40 5.52
C ALA A 22 7.96 -10.22 6.39
N LYS A 23 9.05 -9.59 5.98
CA LYS A 23 9.59 -8.36 6.59
C LYS A 23 8.95 -7.15 5.94
N VAL A 24 8.14 -6.44 6.72
CA VAL A 24 7.44 -5.24 6.25
C VAL A 24 7.98 -4.02 6.97
N VAL A 25 8.39 -3.01 6.20
CA VAL A 25 8.73 -1.67 6.69
C VAL A 25 7.74 -0.68 6.09
N PHE A 26 7.05 0.05 6.94
CA PHE A 26 6.19 1.14 6.49
C PHE A 26 7.01 2.39 6.22
N VAL A 27 6.72 3.06 5.10
CA VAL A 27 7.40 4.29 4.69
C VAL A 27 6.38 5.43 4.71
N LEU A 28 6.58 6.35 5.65
CA LEU A 28 5.68 7.48 5.90
C LEU A 28 6.42 8.81 5.68
N GLY A 29 5.65 9.87 5.47
CA GLY A 29 6.16 11.21 5.14
C GLY A 29 5.21 11.95 4.21
N GLY A 30 5.22 13.28 4.24
CA GLY A 30 4.30 14.09 3.44
C GLY A 30 4.54 13.93 1.92
N PRO A 31 3.61 14.38 1.06
CA PRO A 31 3.84 14.40 -0.39
C PRO A 31 5.07 15.27 -0.71
N GLY A 32 5.92 14.87 -1.66
CA GLY A 32 7.14 15.62 -2.01
C GLY A 32 8.36 15.41 -1.07
N SER A 33 8.20 14.77 0.09
CA SER A 33 9.31 14.49 1.03
C SER A 33 10.46 13.65 0.47
N GLY A 34 10.24 12.90 -0.63
CA GLY A 34 11.27 12.12 -1.31
C GLY A 34 11.22 10.61 -1.07
N LYS A 35 10.17 10.10 -0.39
CA LYS A 35 9.94 8.66 -0.12
C LYS A 35 10.25 7.76 -1.31
N GLY A 36 9.61 7.98 -2.45
CA GLY A 36 9.79 7.13 -3.63
C GLY A 36 11.24 7.06 -4.15
N THR A 37 11.99 8.17 -4.08
CA THR A 37 13.42 8.18 -4.44
C THR A 37 14.23 7.30 -3.50
N GLN A 38 13.97 7.40 -2.20
CA GLN A 38 14.70 6.65 -1.18
C GLN A 38 14.28 5.18 -1.17
N CYS A 39 13.01 4.86 -1.39
CA CYS A 39 12.53 3.50 -1.62
C CYS A 39 13.27 2.84 -2.79
N ALA A 40 13.48 3.55 -3.90
CA ALA A 40 14.22 3.01 -5.05
C ALA A 40 15.66 2.63 -4.69
N SER A 41 16.36 3.48 -3.92
CA SER A 41 17.71 3.16 -3.42
C SER A 41 17.72 1.97 -2.46
N ILE A 42 16.73 1.84 -1.58
CA ILE A 42 16.63 0.71 -0.64
C ILE A 42 16.33 -0.60 -1.38
N VAL A 43 15.46 -0.56 -2.40
CA VAL A 43 15.17 -1.71 -3.28
C VAL A 43 16.46 -2.23 -3.90
N GLU A 44 17.25 -1.34 -4.50
CA GLU A 44 18.51 -1.70 -5.17
C GLU A 44 19.55 -2.29 -4.20
N GLN A 45 19.68 -1.72 -3.01
CA GLN A 45 20.72 -2.11 -2.05
C GLN A 45 20.37 -3.31 -1.17
N PHE A 46 19.09 -3.48 -0.83
CA PHE A 46 18.66 -4.43 0.21
C PHE A 46 17.66 -5.49 -0.31
N ALA A 47 17.37 -5.49 -1.61
CA ALA A 47 16.47 -6.43 -2.29
C ALA A 47 15.03 -6.44 -1.73
N PHE A 48 14.55 -5.26 -1.32
CA PHE A 48 13.14 -5.06 -0.98
C PHE A 48 12.29 -4.96 -2.25
N THR A 49 11.00 -5.29 -2.14
CA THR A 49 9.97 -4.89 -3.10
C THR A 49 9.29 -3.62 -2.60
N HIS A 50 9.26 -2.57 -3.42
CA HIS A 50 8.53 -1.35 -3.12
C HIS A 50 7.08 -1.42 -3.60
N LEU A 51 6.14 -1.23 -2.67
CA LEU A 51 4.71 -1.18 -2.92
C LEU A 51 4.16 0.18 -2.50
N SER A 52 3.77 1.01 -3.47
CA SER A 52 3.09 2.27 -3.17
C SER A 52 1.58 2.05 -3.10
N ALA A 53 0.97 2.32 -1.94
CA ALA A 53 -0.48 2.22 -1.77
C ALA A 53 -1.21 3.18 -2.74
N GLY A 54 -0.66 4.37 -2.98
CA GLY A 54 -1.20 5.32 -3.94
C GLY A 54 -1.18 4.79 -5.38
N ASP A 55 -0.10 4.11 -5.80
CA ASP A 55 -0.03 3.53 -7.14
C ASP A 55 -0.98 2.34 -7.30
N LEU A 56 -1.12 1.49 -6.27
CA LEU A 56 -2.08 0.39 -6.28
C LEU A 56 -3.52 0.90 -6.40
N LEU A 57 -3.89 1.96 -5.66
CA LEU A 57 -5.20 2.58 -5.76
C LEU A 57 -5.44 3.22 -7.14
N ARG A 58 -4.43 3.88 -7.72
CA ARG A 58 -4.52 4.43 -9.08
C ARG A 58 -4.68 3.33 -10.13
N ALA A 59 -3.94 2.23 -10.01
CA ALA A 59 -4.08 1.07 -10.89
C ALA A 59 -5.48 0.45 -10.78
N GLU A 60 -6.05 0.38 -9.58
CA GLU A 60 -7.42 -0.09 -9.34
C GLU A 60 -8.47 0.83 -9.97
N ILE A 61 -8.27 2.15 -9.95
CA ILE A 61 -9.12 3.10 -10.69
C ILE A 61 -9.03 2.83 -12.20
N SER A 62 -7.81 2.67 -12.73
CA SER A 62 -7.57 2.47 -14.16
C SER A 62 -8.05 1.11 -14.69
N SER A 63 -8.21 0.11 -13.82
CA SER A 63 -8.71 -1.22 -14.21
C SER A 63 -10.21 -1.22 -14.53
N GLY A 64 -10.95 -0.19 -14.10
CA GLY A 64 -12.40 -0.12 -14.24
C GLY A 64 -13.15 -1.08 -13.31
N SER A 65 -12.54 -1.48 -12.19
CA SER A 65 -13.18 -2.35 -11.21
C SER A 65 -14.39 -1.68 -10.55
N GLU A 66 -15.23 -2.49 -9.90
CA GLU A 66 -16.40 -2.01 -9.13
C GLU A 66 -16.01 -0.97 -8.07
N ASN A 67 -14.82 -1.13 -7.46
CA ASN A 67 -14.30 -0.18 -6.47
C ASN A 67 -13.68 1.07 -7.11
N GLY A 68 -13.30 1.03 -8.39
CA GLY A 68 -12.53 2.09 -9.05
C GLY A 68 -13.19 3.47 -8.98
N LEU A 69 -14.52 3.55 -9.16
CA LEU A 69 -15.25 4.82 -9.07
C LEU A 69 -15.28 5.37 -7.64
N MET A 70 -15.49 4.50 -6.65
CA MET A 70 -15.49 4.87 -5.24
C MET A 70 -14.11 5.37 -4.80
N ILE A 71 -13.05 4.64 -5.15
CA ILE A 71 -11.66 5.03 -4.90
C ILE A 71 -11.35 6.39 -5.54
N GLN A 72 -11.74 6.59 -6.80
CA GLN A 72 -11.50 7.86 -7.50
C GLN A 72 -12.14 9.05 -6.78
N ASN A 73 -13.41 8.92 -6.37
CA ASN A 73 -14.13 10.00 -5.70
C ASN A 73 -13.50 10.34 -4.34
N MET A 74 -13.15 9.33 -3.55
CA MET A 74 -12.51 9.54 -2.25
C MET A 74 -11.16 10.23 -2.38
N ILE A 75 -10.31 9.81 -3.33
CA ILE A 75 -9.01 10.44 -3.57
C ILE A 75 -9.17 11.90 -4.03
N LYS A 76 -10.10 12.18 -4.95
CA LYS A 76 -10.38 13.56 -5.41
C LYS A 76 -10.80 14.47 -4.24
N GLU A 77 -11.56 13.94 -3.30
CA GLU A 77 -12.01 14.66 -2.10
C GLU A 77 -10.95 14.75 -0.99
N GLY A 78 -9.79 14.11 -1.15
CA GLY A 78 -8.75 14.03 -0.12
C GLY A 78 -9.11 13.09 1.04
N LYS A 79 -10.12 12.22 0.88
CA LYS A 79 -10.56 11.26 1.88
C LYS A 79 -9.73 9.98 1.85
N ILE A 80 -9.66 9.30 2.99
CA ILE A 80 -8.98 8.01 3.14
C ILE A 80 -9.90 6.90 2.62
N VAL A 81 -9.41 6.10 1.67
CA VAL A 81 -10.09 4.89 1.18
C VAL A 81 -10.18 3.86 2.31
N PRO A 82 -11.29 3.09 2.45
CA PRO A 82 -11.42 2.10 3.50
C PRO A 82 -10.23 1.14 3.59
N SER A 83 -9.86 0.82 4.83
CA SER A 83 -8.68 0.03 5.17
C SER A 83 -8.67 -1.30 4.41
N GLU A 84 -9.80 -1.98 4.36
CA GLU A 84 -9.97 -3.33 3.80
C GLU A 84 -9.61 -3.35 2.31
N VAL A 85 -10.03 -2.32 1.56
CA VAL A 85 -9.72 -2.19 0.13
C VAL A 85 -8.21 -2.06 -0.07
N THR A 86 -7.58 -1.15 0.67
CA THR A 86 -6.14 -0.89 0.55
C THR A 86 -5.30 -2.08 0.99
N VAL A 87 -5.67 -2.71 2.12
CA VAL A 87 -4.99 -3.91 2.66
C VAL A 87 -5.12 -5.08 1.70
N LYS A 88 -6.28 -5.27 1.05
CA LYS A 88 -6.44 -6.35 0.07
C LYS A 88 -5.57 -6.14 -1.16
N LEU A 89 -5.48 -4.90 -1.66
CA LEU A 89 -4.59 -4.56 -2.77
C LEU A 89 -3.11 -4.82 -2.41
N LEU A 90 -2.70 -4.43 -1.20
CA LEU A 90 -1.36 -4.68 -0.68
C LEU A 90 -1.07 -6.17 -0.57
N GLN A 91 -1.94 -6.95 0.08
CA GLN A 91 -1.79 -8.41 0.22
C GLN A 91 -1.62 -9.08 -1.15
N ASN A 92 -2.51 -8.78 -2.09
CA ASN A 92 -2.42 -9.34 -3.45
C ASN A 92 -1.11 -8.94 -4.16
N ALA A 93 -0.61 -7.72 -3.94
CA ALA A 93 0.64 -7.26 -4.51
C ALA A 93 1.86 -7.95 -3.87
N MET A 94 1.83 -8.17 -2.55
CA MET A 94 2.86 -8.91 -1.82
C MET A 94 2.95 -10.35 -2.32
N GLU A 95 1.82 -11.06 -2.41
CA GLU A 95 1.73 -12.44 -2.92
C GLU A 95 2.26 -12.56 -4.36
N ARG A 96 1.87 -11.64 -5.25
CA ARG A 96 2.34 -11.64 -6.65
C ARG A 96 3.82 -11.33 -6.80
N SER A 97 4.43 -10.62 -5.85
CA SER A 97 5.84 -10.24 -5.95
C SER A 97 6.80 -11.43 -5.83
N GLY A 98 6.38 -12.50 -5.15
CA GLY A 98 7.25 -13.63 -4.80
C GLY A 98 8.43 -13.29 -3.88
N ASN A 99 8.47 -12.08 -3.30
CA ASN A 99 9.51 -11.62 -2.37
C ASN A 99 9.01 -11.70 -0.92
N ASP A 100 9.90 -11.69 0.06
CA ASP A 100 9.59 -11.71 1.49
C ASP A 100 9.96 -10.39 2.21
N LYS A 101 10.46 -9.38 1.48
CA LYS A 101 10.82 -8.05 2.02
C LYS A 101 10.06 -6.94 1.31
N PHE A 102 9.39 -6.09 2.07
CA PHE A 102 8.47 -5.09 1.55
C PHE A 102 8.69 -3.71 2.16
N LEU A 103 8.80 -2.71 1.29
CA LEU A 103 8.61 -1.30 1.63
C LEU A 103 7.22 -0.90 1.20
N ILE A 104 6.36 -0.57 2.17
CA ILE A 104 4.99 -0.14 1.88
C ILE A 104 4.94 1.39 2.06
N ASP A 105 4.86 2.12 0.96
CA ASP A 105 4.84 3.59 0.91
C ASP A 105 3.41 4.14 0.88
N GLY A 106 3.13 5.13 1.73
CA GLY A 106 1.86 5.84 1.78
C GLY A 106 0.76 5.10 2.56
N PHE A 107 1.14 4.09 3.34
CA PHE A 107 0.30 3.29 4.23
C PHE A 107 1.12 2.85 5.45
N PRO A 108 0.54 2.73 6.64
CA PRO A 108 -0.83 3.08 7.03
C PRO A 108 -1.02 4.60 7.13
N ARG A 109 -2.24 5.10 6.91
CA ARG A 109 -2.56 6.53 7.09
C ARG A 109 -3.11 6.87 8.47
N ASN A 110 -3.56 5.86 9.22
CA ASN A 110 -4.04 5.98 10.59
C ASN A 110 -3.88 4.63 11.31
N GLU A 111 -4.22 4.62 12.60
CA GLU A 111 -4.12 3.43 13.44
C GLU A 111 -5.06 2.30 12.99
N GLU A 112 -6.24 2.65 12.47
CA GLU A 112 -7.21 1.69 11.94
C GLU A 112 -6.66 0.92 10.73
N ASN A 113 -5.99 1.62 9.80
CA ASN A 113 -5.28 1.00 8.67
C ASN A 113 -4.21 0.02 9.17
N ARG A 114 -3.41 0.43 10.16
CA ARG A 114 -2.35 -0.40 10.74
C ARG A 114 -2.95 -1.68 11.34
N ALA A 115 -3.97 -1.55 12.18
CA ALA A 115 -4.65 -2.67 12.82
C ALA A 115 -5.29 -3.62 11.80
N ALA A 116 -5.94 -3.07 10.76
CA ALA A 116 -6.53 -3.87 9.68
C ALA A 116 -5.46 -4.65 8.90
N PHE A 117 -4.30 -4.05 8.64
CA PHE A 117 -3.18 -4.73 7.99
C PHE A 117 -2.69 -5.92 8.82
N GLU A 118 -2.42 -5.71 10.11
CA GLU A 118 -1.96 -6.78 11.00
C GLU A 118 -3.00 -7.90 11.12
N LEU A 119 -4.28 -7.55 11.26
CA LEU A 119 -5.37 -8.51 11.37
C LEU A 119 -5.52 -9.39 10.12
N VAL A 120 -5.48 -8.78 8.93
CA VAL A 120 -5.73 -9.49 7.67
C VAL A 120 -4.51 -10.27 7.20
N THR A 121 -3.31 -9.73 7.40
CA THR A 121 -2.07 -10.35 6.92
C THR A 121 -1.40 -11.24 7.96
N GLY A 122 -1.66 -11.02 9.25
CA GLY A 122 -0.91 -11.63 10.34
C GLY A 122 0.54 -11.14 10.45
N ILE A 123 0.90 -10.05 9.77
CA ILE A 123 2.25 -9.48 9.73
C ILE A 123 2.34 -8.29 10.65
N THR A 124 3.26 -8.33 11.61
CA THR A 124 3.68 -7.15 12.37
C THR A 124 4.81 -6.44 11.63
N PRO A 125 4.68 -5.15 11.29
CA PRO A 125 5.75 -4.37 10.67
C PRO A 125 6.98 -4.27 11.59
N GLU A 126 8.18 -4.29 11.01
CA GLU A 126 9.45 -4.22 11.73
C GLU A 126 9.66 -2.84 12.36
N PHE A 127 9.44 -1.79 11.57
CA PHE A 127 9.49 -0.39 11.99
C PHE A 127 8.87 0.52 10.93
N ILE A 128 8.77 1.81 11.27
CA ILE A 128 8.36 2.88 10.37
C ILE A 128 9.60 3.69 10.00
N LEU A 129 9.84 3.83 8.69
CA LEU A 129 10.78 4.80 8.15
C LEU A 129 10.03 6.09 7.83
N PHE A 130 10.18 7.11 8.68
CA PHE A 130 9.51 8.40 8.53
C PHE A 130 10.42 9.43 7.87
N PHE A 131 9.97 9.99 6.74
CA PHE A 131 10.63 11.07 6.02
C PHE A 131 10.08 12.40 6.50
N ASP A 132 10.81 13.01 7.42
CA ASP A 132 10.56 14.38 7.85
C ASP A 132 11.08 15.36 6.80
N CYS A 133 10.22 16.30 6.41
CA CYS A 133 10.51 17.31 5.40
C CYS A 133 9.68 18.54 5.71
N PRO A 134 10.27 19.75 5.76
CA PRO A 134 9.51 20.98 5.93
C PRO A 134 8.45 21.16 4.84
N GLU A 135 7.28 21.68 5.22
CA GLU A 135 6.14 21.90 4.31
C GLU A 135 6.52 22.78 3.11
N GLU A 136 7.25 23.87 3.35
CA GLU A 136 7.74 24.76 2.28
C GLU A 136 8.57 24.02 1.22
N GLU A 137 9.40 23.06 1.64
CA GLU A 137 10.22 22.26 0.72
C GLU A 137 9.37 21.19 0.01
N MET A 138 8.38 20.61 0.70
CA MET A 138 7.42 19.70 0.09
C MET A 138 6.59 20.40 -1.00
N GLU A 139 6.05 21.59 -0.72
CA GLU A 139 5.32 22.42 -1.67
C GLU A 139 6.19 22.78 -2.88
N ARG A 140 7.41 23.28 -2.64
CA ARG A 140 8.37 23.63 -3.70
C ARG A 140 8.64 22.44 -4.62
N ARG A 141 8.79 21.24 -4.06
CA ARG A 141 9.02 20.00 -4.83
C ARG A 141 7.79 19.55 -5.61
N LEU A 142 6.59 19.70 -5.05
CA LEU A 142 5.35 19.30 -5.72
C LEU A 142 5.02 20.23 -6.90
N LEU A 143 5.21 21.54 -6.74
CA LEU A 143 5.02 22.51 -7.82
C LEU A 143 5.99 22.30 -9.00
N GLY A 144 7.19 21.76 -8.73
CA GLY A 144 8.16 21.38 -9.76
C GLY A 144 7.90 20.00 -10.39
N ARG A 145 6.91 19.24 -9.92
CA ARG A 145 6.70 17.83 -10.28
C ARG A 145 5.73 17.72 -11.47
N ASN A 146 6.26 17.62 -12.68
CA ASN A 146 5.46 17.39 -13.90
C ASN A 146 5.14 15.89 -14.11
N GLN A 147 4.51 15.22 -13.15
CA GLN A 147 4.15 13.78 -13.28
C GLN A 147 2.71 13.54 -13.76
N GLY A 148 1.89 14.59 -13.88
CA GLY A 148 0.55 14.50 -14.47
C GLY A 148 -0.44 13.67 -13.65
N ARG A 149 -0.27 13.57 -12.33
CA ARG A 149 -1.22 12.83 -11.49
C ARG A 149 -2.48 13.66 -11.31
N VAL A 150 -3.62 12.98 -11.24
CA VAL A 150 -4.95 13.61 -11.08
C VAL A 150 -5.08 14.42 -9.78
N ASP A 151 -4.24 14.11 -8.78
CA ASP A 151 -4.15 14.74 -7.47
C ASP A 151 -3.02 15.79 -7.36
N ASP A 152 -2.24 16.04 -8.42
CA ASP A 152 -1.15 17.05 -8.42
C ASP A 152 -1.65 18.51 -8.53
N ASN A 153 -2.94 18.78 -8.35
CA ASN A 153 -3.47 20.15 -8.36
C ASN A 153 -3.27 20.82 -6.98
N ILE A 154 -3.07 22.15 -6.97
CA ILE A 154 -2.75 22.92 -5.76
C ILE A 154 -3.77 22.72 -4.64
N GLU A 155 -5.06 22.60 -4.98
CA GLU A 155 -6.12 22.43 -3.99
C GLU A 155 -6.06 21.06 -3.30
N THR A 156 -5.85 19.99 -4.07
CA THR A 156 -5.67 18.62 -3.55
C THR A 156 -4.36 18.48 -2.78
N ILE A 157 -3.28 19.15 -3.23
CA ILE A 157 -2.01 19.19 -2.51
C ILE A 157 -2.21 19.78 -1.10
N LYS A 158 -2.88 20.94 -0.99
CA LYS A 158 -3.19 21.56 0.31
C LYS A 158 -4.04 20.67 1.22
N LYS A 159 -5.07 20.02 0.67
CA LYS A 159 -5.89 19.04 1.42
C LYS A 159 -5.07 17.85 1.90
N THR A 160 -4.10 17.41 1.10
CA THR A 160 -3.20 16.30 1.44
C THR A 160 -2.22 16.68 2.55
N PHE A 161 -1.72 17.92 2.57
CA PHE A 161 -0.91 18.41 3.69
C PHE A 161 -1.70 18.46 5.00
N GLN A 162 -2.92 19.00 4.96
CA GLN A 162 -3.81 19.05 6.13
C GLN A 162 -4.19 17.66 6.67
N SER A 163 -4.29 16.66 5.80
CA SER A 163 -4.61 15.29 6.20
C SER A 163 -3.39 14.50 6.73
N PHE A 164 -2.17 15.05 6.56
CA PHE A 164 -0.93 14.41 6.99
C PHE A 164 -0.45 14.89 8.37
N HIS A 165 -0.81 16.12 8.76
CA HIS A 165 -0.54 16.68 10.09
C HIS A 165 -1.69 16.36 11.06
#